data_AF-Q86L16-F1
#
_entry.id   AF-Q86L16-F1
#
_cell.length_a   1.000
_cell.length_b   1.000
_cell.length_c   1.000
_cell.angle_alpha   90.00
_cell.angle_beta   90.00
_cell.angle_gamma   90.00
#
_symmetry.space_group_name_H-M   'P 1'
#
loop_
_entity.id
_entity.type
_entity.pdbx_description
1 polymer ?
#
loop_
_entity_poly.entity_id
_entity_poly.type
_entity_poly.pdbx_seq_one_letter_code
_entity_poly.pdbx_strand_id
1 'polypeptide(L)'
;MFSFCDVDFVVVSGSIKLTIVIENYKYLNNLNNLQLIIKSKIGKNETNNNNIDCNSKKLNINSEKLDNSNSLNNYFSISKDSKTFYGRFINKVLSDDRPTFISTSVINNNYNNSNNNDVVFIGLDLPHFLKKVIIDPDFSLLVNSDFKTSCDDARPKWFLYVVIGAPAVTFVLIIIIGSVLYYKKKVEIKIIKHNIKMAAKGLKEK
;
A
#
# COMPACT_ATOMS: atom_id res chain seq x y z
N MET A 1 22.34 18.07 -10.72
CA MET A 1 22.48 17.27 -11.95
C MET A 1 23.66 16.33 -11.75
N PHE A 2 23.55 15.08 -12.17
CA PHE A 2 24.61 14.07 -12.08
C PHE A 2 25.05 13.67 -13.48
N SER A 3 26.28 13.18 -13.61
CA SER A 3 26.81 12.67 -14.87
C SER A 3 27.48 11.32 -14.63
N PHE A 4 27.19 10.36 -15.50
CA PHE A 4 27.80 9.02 -15.49
C PHE A 4 27.91 8.47 -16.90
N CYS A 5 29.09 7.99 -17.29
CA CYS A 5 29.35 7.44 -18.63
C CYS A 5 28.91 8.36 -19.79
N ASP A 6 29.22 9.66 -19.66
CA ASP A 6 28.83 10.73 -20.59
C ASP A 6 27.31 10.89 -20.76
N VAL A 7 26.53 10.47 -19.76
CA VAL A 7 25.08 10.64 -19.69
C VAL A 7 24.77 11.51 -18.48
N ASP A 8 24.15 12.66 -18.74
CA ASP A 8 23.62 13.53 -17.70
C ASP A 8 22.22 13.09 -17.31
N PHE A 9 21.95 13.05 -16.01
CA PHE A 9 20.65 12.68 -15.48
C PHE A 9 20.32 13.41 -14.17
N VAL A 10 19.03 13.43 -13.86
CA VAL A 10 18.50 13.99 -12.62
C VAL A 10 18.10 12.86 -11.68
N VAL A 11 18.46 13.02 -10.41
CA VAL A 11 17.98 12.20 -9.30
C VAL A 11 17.07 13.09 -8.47
N VAL A 12 15.80 12.69 -8.31
CA VAL A 12 14.80 13.48 -7.58
C VAL A 12 14.92 13.24 -6.07
N SER A 13 14.42 14.18 -5.26
CA SER A 13 14.39 14.03 -3.81
C SER A 13 13.64 12.76 -3.38
N GLY A 14 14.12 12.10 -2.33
CA GLY A 14 13.59 10.81 -1.87
C GLY A 14 14.06 9.59 -2.69
N SER A 15 14.93 9.80 -3.69
CA SER A 15 15.58 8.71 -4.43
C SER A 15 16.87 8.26 -3.74
N ILE A 16 17.28 7.03 -4.00
CA ILE A 16 18.53 6.43 -3.57
C ILE A 16 19.41 6.23 -4.80
N LYS A 17 20.60 6.79 -4.77
CA LYS A 17 21.64 6.57 -5.78
C LYS A 17 22.66 5.58 -5.24
N LEU A 18 23.00 4.56 -6.01
CA LEU A 18 24.02 3.58 -5.65
C LEU A 18 25.15 3.59 -6.67
N THR A 19 26.37 3.34 -6.20
CA THR A 19 27.51 3.03 -7.06
C THR A 19 28.02 1.65 -6.71
N ILE A 20 27.98 0.74 -7.68
CA ILE A 20 28.43 -0.64 -7.56
C ILE A 20 29.77 -0.74 -8.28
N VAL A 21 30.79 -1.17 -7.55
CA VAL A 21 32.14 -1.38 -8.10
C VAL A 21 32.46 -2.86 -7.96
N ILE A 22 32.84 -3.50 -9.05
CA ILE A 22 33.35 -4.87 -9.06
C ILE A 22 34.77 -4.82 -9.60
N GLU A 23 35.72 -5.34 -8.83
CA GLU A 23 37.15 -5.27 -9.16
C GLU A 23 37.76 -6.67 -9.25
N ASN A 24 38.75 -6.82 -10.12
CA ASN A 24 39.62 -7.99 -10.23
C ASN A 24 38.86 -9.34 -10.34
N TYR A 25 37.74 -9.35 -11.04
CA TYR A 25 36.97 -10.58 -11.28
C TYR A 25 37.75 -11.53 -12.18
N LYS A 26 37.96 -12.77 -11.74
CA LYS A 26 38.73 -13.78 -12.48
C LYS A 26 37.81 -14.61 -13.39
N TYR A 27 37.82 -14.28 -14.67
CA TYR A 27 37.13 -15.05 -15.70
C TYR A 27 37.85 -16.37 -15.99
N LEU A 28 37.10 -17.40 -16.39
CA LEU A 28 37.70 -18.67 -16.84
C LEU A 28 38.43 -18.52 -18.17
N ASN A 29 37.94 -17.65 -19.06
CA ASN A 29 38.54 -17.32 -20.34
C ASN A 29 38.04 -15.93 -20.82
N ASN A 30 38.59 -15.45 -21.94
CA ASN A 30 38.31 -14.11 -22.50
C ASN A 30 36.94 -13.98 -23.19
N LEU A 31 36.23 -15.07 -23.45
CA LEU A 31 34.89 -15.07 -24.05
C LEU A 31 33.78 -15.05 -23.00
N ASN A 32 34.13 -15.20 -21.72
CA ASN A 32 33.17 -15.18 -20.63
C ASN A 32 32.85 -13.73 -20.21
N ASN A 33 31.57 -13.52 -19.88
CA ASN A 33 31.04 -12.28 -19.32
C ASN A 33 30.45 -12.52 -17.93
N LEU A 34 30.35 -11.47 -17.13
CA LEU A 34 29.79 -11.49 -15.79
C LEU A 34 28.36 -10.94 -15.84
N GLN A 35 27.41 -11.64 -15.22
CA GLN A 35 26.06 -11.10 -15.01
C GLN A 35 25.90 -10.69 -13.55
N LEU A 36 25.62 -9.41 -13.30
CA LEU A 36 25.26 -8.90 -11.98
C LEU A 36 23.76 -9.06 -11.77
N ILE A 37 23.38 -9.82 -10.74
CA ILE A 37 21.98 -10.05 -10.39
C ILE A 37 21.61 -9.21 -9.17
N ILE A 38 20.65 -8.31 -9.34
CA ILE A 38 20.08 -7.50 -8.28
C ILE A 38 18.75 -8.12 -7.85
N LYS A 39 18.66 -8.48 -6.57
CA LYS A 39 17.46 -9.02 -5.95
C LYS A 39 16.75 -7.93 -5.16
N SER A 40 15.51 -7.63 -5.52
CA SER A 40 14.64 -6.73 -4.76
C SER A 40 13.55 -7.55 -4.08
N LYS A 41 13.37 -7.39 -2.77
CA LYS A 41 12.29 -8.02 -2.01
C LYS A 41 11.41 -6.94 -1.38
N ILE A 42 10.10 -7.06 -1.53
CA ILE A 42 9.15 -6.15 -0.90
C ILE A 42 8.61 -6.83 0.36
N GLY A 43 8.79 -6.17 1.50
CA GLY A 43 8.21 -6.62 2.78
C GLY A 43 6.69 -6.45 2.81
N LYS A 44 6.04 -7.12 3.76
CA LYS A 44 4.71 -6.70 4.24
C LYS A 44 4.94 -5.70 5.37
N ASN A 45 4.12 -4.65 5.43
CA ASN A 45 4.18 -3.76 6.58
C ASN A 45 3.46 -4.44 7.75
N GLU A 46 4.20 -4.90 8.75
CA GLU A 46 3.62 -5.56 9.94
C GLU A 46 3.08 -4.56 10.97
N THR A 47 3.23 -3.24 10.77
CA THR A 47 2.98 -2.25 11.82
C THR A 47 1.52 -1.83 12.00
N ASN A 48 0.56 -2.40 11.27
CA ASN A 48 -0.84 -2.07 11.49
C ASN A 48 -1.40 -2.96 12.61
N ASN A 49 -1.28 -2.48 13.86
CA ASN A 49 -1.95 -3.06 15.04
C ASN A 49 -3.47 -3.23 14.85
N ASN A 50 -4.06 -2.49 13.91
CA ASN A 50 -5.44 -2.63 13.51
C ASN A 50 -5.44 -3.46 12.21
N ASN A 51 -6.02 -4.65 12.23
CA ASN A 51 -6.09 -5.66 11.14
C ASN A 51 -6.73 -5.19 9.81
N ILE A 52 -6.82 -3.89 9.54
CA ILE A 52 -7.38 -3.31 8.33
C ILE A 52 -6.23 -2.63 7.59
N ASP A 53 -5.67 -3.31 6.59
CA ASP A 53 -4.84 -2.66 5.58
C ASP A 53 -5.74 -2.12 4.46
N CYS A 54 -6.06 -0.83 4.51
CA CYS A 54 -6.85 -0.17 3.47
C CYS A 54 -6.04 0.25 2.24
N ASN A 55 -4.73 0.02 2.24
CA ASN A 55 -3.87 0.22 1.07
C ASN A 55 -3.58 -1.08 0.33
N SER A 56 -4.03 -2.23 0.84
CA SER A 56 -3.68 -3.54 0.32
C SER A 56 -3.93 -3.62 -1.18
N LYS A 57 -2.87 -3.78 -1.96
CA LYS A 57 -2.94 -3.94 -3.42
C LYS A 57 -2.04 -5.08 -3.85
N LYS A 58 -2.48 -5.80 -4.90
CA LYS A 58 -1.64 -6.83 -5.52
C LYS A 58 -0.33 -6.22 -5.99
N LEU A 59 0.73 -6.99 -5.84
CA LEU A 59 2.03 -6.68 -6.44
C LEU A 59 1.85 -6.53 -7.95
N ASN A 60 2.39 -5.47 -8.54
CA ASN A 60 2.43 -5.27 -9.98
C ASN A 60 3.86 -4.90 -10.39
N ILE A 61 4.42 -5.60 -11.37
CA ILE A 61 5.75 -5.33 -11.90
C ILE A 61 5.60 -4.88 -13.34
N ASN A 62 6.04 -3.66 -13.64
CA ASN A 62 6.19 -3.18 -15.00
C ASN A 62 7.67 -3.22 -15.39
N SER A 63 7.97 -3.90 -16.48
CA SER A 63 9.33 -4.00 -17.05
C SER A 63 9.35 -3.77 -18.56
N GLU A 64 8.28 -3.22 -19.13
CA GLU A 64 8.16 -2.95 -20.58
C GLU A 64 9.29 -2.08 -21.14
N LYS A 65 9.92 -1.27 -20.28
CA LYS A 65 11.01 -0.37 -20.67
C LYS A 65 12.41 -0.91 -20.36
N LEU A 66 12.53 -2.17 -19.94
CA LEU A 66 13.83 -2.81 -19.68
C LEU A 66 14.45 -3.40 -20.95
N ASP A 67 13.63 -3.87 -21.89
CA ASP A 67 14.07 -4.62 -23.07
C ASP A 67 14.52 -3.72 -24.25
N ASN A 68 14.48 -2.40 -24.08
CA ASN A 68 14.93 -1.46 -25.10
C ASN A 68 16.42 -1.19 -24.97
N SER A 69 17.26 -2.02 -25.61
CA SER A 69 18.73 -1.80 -25.66
C SER A 69 19.13 -0.40 -26.15
N ASN A 70 18.26 0.23 -26.96
CA ASN A 70 18.48 1.56 -27.53
C ASN A 70 18.04 2.72 -26.60
N SER A 71 17.44 2.44 -25.45
CA SER A 71 17.04 3.46 -24.49
C SER A 71 18.14 3.69 -23.46
N LEU A 72 18.55 4.95 -23.27
CA LEU A 72 19.49 5.34 -22.22
C LEU A 72 18.89 5.20 -20.80
N ASN A 73 17.57 5.06 -20.70
CA ASN A 73 16.82 5.10 -19.45
C ASN A 73 15.96 3.85 -19.28
N ASN A 74 16.58 2.69 -19.10
CA ASN A 74 15.86 1.48 -18.79
C ASN A 74 15.39 1.54 -17.35
N TYR A 75 14.12 1.25 -17.10
CA TYR A 75 13.61 1.18 -15.74
C TYR A 75 12.58 0.08 -15.57
N PHE A 76 12.48 -0.39 -14.35
CA PHE A 76 11.38 -1.22 -13.88
C PHE A 76 10.63 -0.47 -12.79
N SER A 77 9.36 -0.82 -12.60
CA SER A 77 8.59 -0.36 -11.45
C SER A 77 7.90 -1.53 -10.78
N ILE A 78 7.94 -1.57 -9.45
CA ILE A 78 7.21 -2.52 -8.64
C ILE A 78 6.22 -1.75 -7.76
N SER A 79 4.93 -1.97 -7.97
CA SER A 79 3.87 -1.37 -7.18
C SER A 79 3.28 -2.39 -6.20
N LYS A 80 3.16 -2.01 -4.93
CA LYS A 80 2.48 -2.77 -3.88
C LYS A 80 1.95 -1.81 -2.81
N ASP A 81 0.78 -2.08 -2.26
CA ASP A 81 0.18 -1.34 -1.14
C ASP A 81 0.19 0.19 -1.30
N SER A 82 -0.26 0.64 -2.48
CA SER A 82 -0.26 2.04 -2.93
C SER A 82 1.10 2.75 -2.85
N LYS A 83 2.19 1.99 -2.96
CA LYS A 83 3.55 2.50 -3.14
C LYS A 83 4.15 1.91 -4.40
N THR A 84 4.97 2.68 -5.09
CA THR A 84 5.67 2.24 -6.29
C THR A 84 7.15 2.48 -6.15
N PHE A 85 7.91 1.40 -6.20
CA PHE A 85 9.36 1.42 -6.25
C PHE A 85 9.81 1.43 -7.72
N TYR A 86 10.61 2.41 -8.10
CA TYR A 86 11.26 2.48 -9.41
C TYR A 86 12.73 2.17 -9.25
N GLY A 87 13.30 1.43 -10.21
CA GLY A 87 14.74 1.33 -10.37
C GLY A 87 15.11 1.61 -11.82
N ARG A 88 16.04 2.54 -12.01
CA ARG A 88 16.57 2.94 -13.31
C ARG A 88 18.00 2.43 -13.44
N PHE A 89 18.26 1.81 -14.58
CA PHE A 89 19.57 1.36 -15.02
C PHE A 89 19.92 2.09 -16.31
N ILE A 90 20.96 2.91 -16.26
CA ILE A 90 21.57 3.45 -17.47
C ILE A 90 22.15 2.26 -18.23
N ASN A 91 21.92 2.18 -19.53
CA ASN A 91 22.45 1.12 -20.38
C ASN A 91 23.97 1.21 -20.63
N LYS A 92 24.71 1.92 -19.76
CA LYS A 92 26.16 2.11 -19.81
C LYS A 92 26.78 1.82 -18.45
N VAL A 93 28.01 1.32 -18.49
CA VAL A 93 28.89 1.10 -17.34
C VAL A 93 30.28 1.59 -17.67
N LEU A 94 31.09 1.86 -16.64
CA LEU A 94 32.50 2.18 -16.82
C LEU A 94 33.31 0.89 -16.70
N SER A 95 33.68 0.30 -17.82
CA SER A 95 34.55 -0.90 -17.88
C SER A 95 35.99 -0.48 -18.10
N ASP A 96 36.88 -0.74 -17.15
CA ASP A 96 38.29 -0.35 -17.20
C ASP A 96 38.49 1.12 -17.62
N ASP A 97 37.74 2.01 -16.97
CA ASP A 97 37.72 3.47 -17.21
C ASP A 97 37.18 3.88 -18.60
N ARG A 98 36.48 2.98 -19.32
CA ARG A 98 35.81 3.25 -20.60
C ARG A 98 34.29 3.03 -20.53
N PRO A 99 33.48 4.02 -20.91
CA PRO A 99 32.03 3.84 -21.06
C PRO A 99 31.70 2.76 -22.07
N THR A 100 30.94 1.74 -21.67
CA THR A 100 30.54 0.60 -22.51
C THR A 100 29.08 0.26 -22.24
N PHE A 101 28.36 -0.23 -23.27
CA PHE A 101 26.96 -0.60 -23.13
C PHE A 101 26.75 -1.91 -22.35
N ILE A 102 25.61 -2.00 -21.65
CA ILE A 102 25.12 -3.23 -20.99
C ILE A 102 23.68 -3.52 -21.38
N SER A 103 23.30 -4.80 -21.35
CA SER A 103 21.90 -5.22 -21.40
C SER A 103 21.35 -5.46 -20.00
N THR A 104 20.07 -5.14 -19.85
CA THR A 104 19.32 -5.31 -18.60
C THR A 104 18.14 -6.21 -18.86
N SER A 105 17.91 -7.23 -18.03
CA SER A 105 16.82 -8.19 -18.20
C SER A 105 16.15 -8.54 -16.88
N VAL A 106 14.89 -8.95 -16.92
CA VAL A 106 14.22 -9.56 -15.76
C VAL A 106 14.46 -11.07 -15.81
N ILE A 107 15.17 -11.62 -14.82
CA ILE A 107 15.57 -13.04 -14.83
C ILE A 107 14.43 -13.96 -14.38
N ASN A 108 13.58 -13.51 -13.45
CA ASN A 108 12.51 -14.33 -12.90
C ASN A 108 11.25 -13.49 -12.70
N ASN A 109 10.32 -13.58 -13.66
CA ASN A 109 8.97 -13.06 -13.53
C ASN A 109 7.96 -14.20 -13.31
N ASN A 110 8.26 -15.17 -12.44
CA ASN A 110 7.28 -16.17 -12.00
C ASN A 110 6.21 -15.54 -11.08
N TYR A 111 5.52 -14.52 -11.57
CA TYR A 111 4.43 -13.82 -10.89
C TYR A 111 3.13 -14.65 -10.87
N ASN A 112 2.94 -15.55 -11.84
CA ASN A 112 1.66 -16.26 -11.98
C ASN A 112 1.41 -17.38 -10.96
N ASN A 113 2.40 -17.75 -10.14
CA ASN A 113 2.17 -18.71 -9.07
C ASN A 113 1.92 -17.99 -7.76
N SER A 114 0.62 -17.91 -7.44
CA SER A 114 0.08 -17.51 -6.14
C SER A 114 0.91 -18.08 -4.98
N ASN A 115 1.20 -17.21 -4.02
CA ASN A 115 1.75 -17.46 -2.69
C ASN A 115 3.25 -17.13 -2.51
N ASN A 116 3.49 -15.89 -2.06
CA ASN A 116 4.60 -15.48 -1.18
C ASN A 116 5.94 -15.02 -1.72
N ASN A 117 6.17 -14.86 -3.02
CA ASN A 117 7.44 -14.30 -3.49
C ASN A 117 7.27 -12.87 -4.02
N ASP A 118 7.18 -11.91 -3.09
CA ASP A 118 7.37 -10.47 -3.33
C ASP A 118 8.84 -10.17 -3.71
N VAL A 119 9.39 -10.88 -4.69
CA VAL A 119 10.82 -10.86 -5.04
C VAL A 119 10.98 -10.69 -6.55
N VAL A 120 11.81 -9.74 -6.95
CA VAL A 120 12.17 -9.47 -8.35
C VAL A 120 13.69 -9.61 -8.51
N PHE A 121 14.10 -10.21 -9.63
CA PHE A 121 15.51 -10.37 -9.98
C PHE A 121 15.79 -9.65 -11.30
N ILE A 122 16.70 -8.68 -11.25
CA ILE A 122 17.18 -7.93 -12.42
C ILE A 122 18.60 -8.40 -12.73
N GLY A 123 18.83 -8.86 -13.97
CA GLY A 123 20.13 -9.18 -14.51
C GLY A 123 20.72 -8.01 -15.27
N LEU A 124 21.99 -7.70 -15.02
CA LEU A 124 22.80 -6.77 -15.79
C LEU A 124 23.94 -7.56 -16.42
N ASP A 125 23.95 -7.68 -17.75
CA ASP A 125 25.02 -8.38 -18.46
C ASP A 125 26.18 -7.40 -18.65
N LEU A 126 27.27 -7.64 -17.91
CA LEU A 126 28.42 -6.77 -17.89
C LEU A 126 29.41 -7.17 -18.99
N PRO A 127 30.09 -6.19 -19.62
CA PRO A 127 31.18 -6.50 -20.53
C PRO A 127 32.33 -7.16 -19.76
N HIS A 128 33.16 -7.93 -20.48
CA HIS A 128 34.44 -8.37 -19.96
C HIS A 128 35.30 -7.16 -19.52
N PHE A 129 35.91 -7.26 -18.35
CA PHE A 129 36.79 -6.22 -17.78
C PHE A 129 37.98 -6.88 -17.08
N LEU A 130 39.13 -6.21 -17.06
CA LEU A 130 40.38 -6.73 -16.48
C LEU A 130 40.62 -6.20 -15.07
N LYS A 131 40.32 -4.92 -14.82
CA LYS A 131 40.58 -4.26 -13.54
C LYS A 131 39.30 -4.02 -12.77
N LYS A 132 38.34 -3.31 -13.36
CA LYS A 132 37.10 -2.96 -12.67
C LYS A 132 35.96 -2.63 -13.63
N VAL A 133 34.74 -2.79 -13.13
CA VAL A 133 33.53 -2.23 -13.73
C VAL A 133 32.76 -1.45 -12.68
N ILE A 134 32.27 -0.27 -13.07
CA ILE A 134 31.44 0.61 -12.24
C ILE A 134 30.06 0.70 -12.86
N ILE A 135 29.02 0.49 -12.04
CA ILE A 135 27.61 0.62 -12.40
C ILE A 135 26.98 1.62 -11.43
N ASP A 136 26.08 2.47 -11.92
CA ASP A 136 25.58 3.60 -11.14
C ASP A 136 24.04 3.71 -11.20
N PRO A 137 23.29 2.70 -10.71
CA PRO A 137 21.84 2.71 -10.76
C PRO A 137 21.23 3.69 -9.75
N ASP A 138 20.01 4.14 -10.03
CA ASP A 138 19.21 4.91 -9.09
C ASP A 138 17.83 4.31 -8.89
N PHE A 139 17.28 4.54 -7.71
CA PHE A 139 16.01 4.00 -7.26
C PHE A 139 15.16 5.10 -6.66
N SER A 140 13.85 5.07 -6.85
CA SER A 140 12.93 6.01 -6.21
C SER A 140 11.74 5.30 -5.63
N LEU A 141 11.18 5.85 -4.56
CA LEU A 141 9.96 5.36 -3.94
C LEU A 141 8.89 6.45 -4.05
N LEU A 142 7.82 6.15 -4.77
CA LEU A 142 6.66 7.02 -4.89
C LEU A 142 5.50 6.46 -4.06
N VAL A 143 4.82 7.35 -3.36
CA VAL A 143 3.51 7.04 -2.75
C VAL A 143 2.43 7.38 -3.78
N ASN A 144 1.54 6.43 -4.05
CA ASN A 144 0.46 6.66 -5.00
C ASN A 144 -0.59 7.59 -4.39
N SER A 145 -1.30 8.34 -5.23
CA SER A 145 -2.30 9.33 -4.80
C SER A 145 -3.48 8.74 -4.02
N ASP A 146 -3.72 7.45 -4.15
CA ASP A 146 -4.79 6.74 -3.43
C ASP A 146 -4.29 6.02 -2.17
N PHE A 147 -3.07 6.32 -1.72
CA PHE A 147 -2.59 5.91 -0.41
C PHE A 147 -3.39 6.60 0.70
N LYS A 148 -3.94 5.78 1.60
CA LYS A 148 -4.66 6.21 2.80
C LYS A 148 -3.74 6.12 4.02
N THR A 149 -3.47 7.26 4.65
CA THR A 149 -2.67 7.31 5.89
C THR A 149 -3.40 6.64 7.06
N SER A 150 -4.72 6.79 7.12
CA SER A 150 -5.59 6.13 8.08
C SER A 150 -6.66 5.35 7.32
N CYS A 151 -6.95 4.15 7.77
CA CYS A 151 -8.18 3.50 7.37
C CYS A 151 -9.29 4.20 8.11
N ASP A 152 -10.24 4.78 7.38
CA ASP A 152 -11.48 5.22 8.01
C ASP A 152 -11.97 4.04 8.85
N ASP A 153 -12.22 4.27 10.13
CA ASP A 153 -12.98 3.34 10.94
C ASP A 153 -14.34 3.25 10.24
N ALA A 154 -14.46 2.32 9.30
CA ALA A 154 -15.71 1.95 8.69
C ALA A 154 -16.47 1.28 9.82
N ARG A 155 -17.06 2.10 10.72
CA ARG A 155 -18.00 1.64 11.71
C ARG A 155 -18.97 0.77 10.93
N PRO A 156 -19.02 -0.53 11.22
CA PRO A 156 -19.69 -1.46 10.34
C PRO A 156 -21.15 -1.04 10.26
N LYS A 157 -21.76 -1.11 9.06
CA LYS A 157 -23.15 -0.63 8.85
C LYS A 157 -24.15 -1.22 9.86
N TRP A 158 -23.86 -2.40 10.43
CA TRP A 158 -24.66 -2.99 11.51
C TRP A 158 -24.74 -2.13 12.77
N PHE A 159 -23.69 -1.38 13.10
CA PHE A 159 -23.70 -0.42 14.21
C PHE A 159 -24.80 0.62 14.01
N LEU A 160 -24.99 1.08 12.77
CA LEU A 160 -26.05 2.03 12.42
C LEU A 160 -27.45 1.39 12.54
N TYR A 161 -27.61 0.12 12.15
CA TYR A 161 -28.85 -0.63 12.38
C TYR A 161 -29.16 -0.85 13.86
N VAL A 162 -28.16 -1.10 14.70
CA VAL A 162 -28.38 -1.26 16.14
C VAL A 162 -28.73 0.07 16.79
N VAL A 163 -28.01 1.14 16.46
CA VAL A 163 -28.24 2.48 17.02
C VAL A 163 -29.60 3.03 16.63
N ILE A 164 -30.08 2.81 15.40
CA ILE A 164 -31.37 3.34 14.93
C ILE A 164 -32.51 2.34 15.13
N GLY A 165 -32.26 1.06 14.86
CA GLY A 165 -33.29 0.01 14.88
C GLY A 165 -33.67 -0.43 16.28
N ALA A 166 -32.72 -0.54 17.21
CA ALA A 166 -33.03 -1.00 18.57
C ALA A 166 -33.96 -0.03 19.32
N PRO A 167 -33.75 1.30 19.30
CA PRO A 167 -34.67 2.25 19.94
C PRO A 167 -36.08 2.18 19.37
N ALA A 168 -36.22 2.05 18.05
CA ALA A 168 -37.53 1.96 17.40
C ALA A 168 -38.33 0.73 17.87
N VAL A 169 -37.69 -0.44 17.96
CA VAL A 169 -38.32 -1.67 18.45
C VAL A 169 -38.69 -1.54 19.93
N THR A 170 -37.81 -0.99 20.76
CA THR A 170 -38.11 -0.77 22.18
C THR A 170 -39.26 0.21 22.40
N PHE A 171 -39.34 1.27 21.58
CA PHE A 171 -40.41 2.27 21.66
C PHE A 171 -41.78 1.67 21.33
N VAL A 172 -41.86 0.82 20.31
CA VAL A 172 -43.09 0.11 19.95
C VAL A 172 -43.53 -0.85 21.06
N LEU A 173 -42.59 -1.58 21.66
CA LEU A 173 -42.86 -2.46 22.81
C LEU A 173 -43.41 -1.69 24.02
N ILE A 174 -42.84 -0.52 24.32
CA ILE A 174 -43.31 0.35 25.41
C ILE A 174 -44.75 0.81 25.16
N ILE A 175 -45.09 1.19 23.93
CA ILE A 175 -46.47 1.60 23.56
C ILE A 175 -47.45 0.43 23.76
N ILE A 176 -47.09 -0.78 23.31
CA ILE A 176 -47.95 -1.95 23.46
C ILE A 176 -48.20 -2.27 24.93
N ILE A 177 -47.13 -2.35 25.73
CA ILE A 177 -47.23 -2.64 27.18
C ILE A 177 -48.04 -1.55 27.89
N GLY A 178 -47.78 -0.28 27.58
CA GLY A 178 -48.53 0.86 28.10
C GLY A 178 -50.03 0.77 27.76
N SER A 179 -50.38 0.36 26.54
CA SER A 179 -51.77 0.18 26.13
C SER A 179 -52.45 -0.94 26.93
N VAL A 180 -51.80 -2.11 27.09
CA VAL A 180 -52.35 -3.26 27.82
C VAL A 180 -52.58 -2.93 29.29
N LEU A 181 -51.62 -2.26 29.94
CA LEU A 181 -51.75 -1.82 31.33
C LEU A 181 -52.87 -0.79 31.50
N TYR A 182 -53.00 0.16 30.56
CA TYR A 182 -54.10 1.12 30.56
C TYR A 182 -55.48 0.44 30.48
N TYR A 183 -55.63 -0.58 29.64
CA TYR A 183 -56.89 -1.34 29.55
C TYR A 183 -57.19 -2.12 30.83
N LYS A 184 -56.20 -2.79 31.43
CA LYS A 184 -56.39 -3.57 32.67
C LYS A 184 -56.67 -2.68 33.89
N LYS A 185 -56.01 -1.53 33.99
CA LYS A 185 -56.14 -0.61 35.15
C LYS A 185 -57.04 0.60 34.89
N LYS A 186 -57.85 0.58 33.83
CA LYS A 186 -58.72 1.70 33.42
C LYS A 186 -59.58 2.25 34.56
N VAL A 187 -60.10 1.37 35.42
CA VAL A 187 -60.93 1.74 36.58
C VAL A 187 -60.10 2.45 37.65
N GLU A 188 -58.95 1.89 38.04
CA GLU A 188 -58.04 2.49 39.03
C GLU A 188 -57.52 3.86 38.57
N ILE A 189 -57.12 3.98 37.29
CA ILE A 189 -56.64 5.25 36.71
C ILE A 189 -57.74 6.32 36.74
N LYS A 190 -59.00 5.95 36.46
CA LYS A 190 -60.13 6.89 36.51
C LYS A 190 -60.38 7.39 37.93
N ILE A 191 -60.21 6.52 38.94
CA ILE A 191 -60.32 6.90 40.36
C ILE A 191 -59.17 7.83 40.76
N ILE A 192 -57.93 7.50 40.42
CA ILE A 192 -56.75 8.35 40.72
C ILE A 192 -56.90 9.72 40.06
N LYS A 193 -57.31 9.78 38.78
CA LYS A 193 -57.55 11.04 38.07
C LYS A 193 -58.64 11.88 38.74
N HIS A 194 -59.69 11.24 39.26
CA HIS A 194 -60.74 11.94 40.01
C HIS A 194 -60.18 12.52 41.31
N ASN A 195 -59.39 11.76 42.08
CA ASN A 195 -58.75 12.23 43.31
C ASN A 195 -57.82 13.42 43.06
N ILE A 196 -56.98 13.36 42.01
CA ILE A 196 -56.11 14.48 41.62
C ILE A 196 -56.93 15.70 41.22
N LYS A 197 -58.03 15.53 40.45
CA LYS A 197 -58.90 16.64 40.06
C LYS A 197 -59.59 17.28 41.26
N MET A 198 -60.02 16.47 42.24
CA MET A 198 -60.62 16.96 43.49
C MET A 198 -59.58 17.72 44.33
N ALA A 199 -58.35 17.20 44.45
CA ALA A 199 -57.26 17.90 45.12
C ALA A 199 -56.92 19.24 44.43
N ALA A 200 -56.88 19.27 43.10
CA ALA A 200 -56.66 20.50 42.33
C ALA A 200 -57.81 21.51 42.46
N LYS A 201 -59.05 21.04 42.61
CA LYS A 201 -60.21 21.92 42.85
C LYS A 201 -60.17 22.51 44.26
N GLY A 202 -59.85 21.71 45.27
CA GLY A 202 -59.69 22.19 46.65
C GLY A 202 -58.58 23.23 46.83
N LEU A 203 -57.55 23.22 45.98
CA LEU A 203 -56.52 24.27 45.94
C LEU A 203 -56.99 25.58 45.30
N LYS A 204 -58.02 25.57 44.44
CA LYS A 204 -58.56 26.79 43.81
C LYS A 204 -59.59 27.53 44.66
N GLU A 205 -60.11 26.88 45.70
CA GLU A 205 -61.08 27.46 46.63
C GLU A 205 -60.42 28.06 47.89
N LYS A 206 -59.09 27.98 47.99
CA LYS A 206 -58.28 28.79 48.91
C LYS A 206 -57.72 30.02 48.18
#